data_AF-A0A5N6WLN2-F1
#
_entry.id   AF-A0A5N6WLN2-F1
#
_cell.length_a   1.000
_cell.length_b   1.000
_cell.length_c   1.000
_cell.angle_alpha   90.00
_cell.angle_beta   90.00
_cell.angle_gamma   90.00
#
_symmetry.space_group_name_H-M   'P 1'
#
loop_
_entity.id
_entity.type
_entity.pdbx_description
1 polymer ?
#
loop_
_entity_poly.entity_id
_entity_poly.type
_entity_poly.pdbx_seq_one_letter_code
_entity_poly.pdbx_strand_id
1 'polypeptide(L)'
;MYLYALLGLAADDPNTPALKPEYNLPWHQVLKNTIRYILSGEGIVETYPEKDIAIIQTKCWILGCIDSVEDIYESNRQRLNILFNDSPESSVFQNEWGPEWMIQASAELIQGSDILCLLRGNLNPSIIRLSKDHFTIVNIAITPQQFVYNDNLDAESFREMDPRQSPPYDITLTWAIPVSDTENNVRPRDPMELIQIAPHYQKQSPETQKGSTDLRVIVDGIALQLVKAGGTGPMENLVAQMGTAVPVSEQVAKAAVRNTTLSGLKIVEVLLQYQDNLPVTEEVVKAAAENTSFCGLKIMRLLFEYRHSLPIPEEVVNTVAMSERPYAHHMMELLFKYQDNIPVTEEVVKAVARNKGISGPIMMRVLFKYRHSLPVTEEVVKAVAGNKGAFAKDIRRINEEMVTAMEQTELLDRYDIVMGMLFKHQEMIRKPGWKERFQSTARKFRQEGLSILSTKHHRK
;
A
#
# COMPACT_ATOMS: atom_id res chain seq x y z
N MET A 1 40.47 -3.75 -25.56
CA MET A 1 40.21 -2.38 -25.10
C MET A 1 38.80 -1.89 -25.44
N TYR A 2 38.22 -2.23 -26.60
CA TYR A 2 36.88 -1.78 -26.99
C TYR A 2 35.69 -2.42 -26.23
N LEU A 3 35.83 -3.65 -25.71
CA LEU A 3 34.74 -4.32 -24.98
C LEU A 3 34.41 -3.68 -23.61
N TYR A 4 35.42 -3.12 -22.95
CA TYR A 4 35.29 -2.60 -21.57
C TYR A 4 34.60 -1.24 -21.50
N ALA A 5 34.83 -0.37 -22.50
CA ALA A 5 34.14 0.90 -22.62
C ALA A 5 32.63 0.73 -22.89
N LEU A 6 32.25 -0.33 -23.61
CA LEU A 6 30.87 -0.66 -23.96
C LEU A 6 30.04 -1.18 -22.76
N LEU A 7 30.70 -1.75 -21.75
CA LEU A 7 30.08 -2.23 -20.52
C LEU A 7 30.15 -1.23 -19.37
N GLY A 8 30.74 -0.04 -19.58
CA GLY A 8 30.94 0.95 -18.52
C GLY A 8 31.95 0.52 -17.44
N LEU A 9 32.84 -0.43 -17.74
CA LEU A 9 33.78 -1.01 -16.78
C LEU A 9 35.20 -0.51 -17.01
N ALA A 10 35.86 -0.08 -15.93
CA ALA A 10 37.32 -0.01 -15.87
C ALA A 10 37.82 -1.30 -15.20
N ALA A 11 38.66 -2.07 -15.88
CA ALA A 11 39.30 -3.24 -15.26
C ALA A 11 40.55 -2.79 -14.52
N ASP A 12 40.62 -3.03 -13.20
CA ASP A 12 41.76 -2.63 -12.37
C ASP A 12 43.05 -3.40 -12.72
N ASP A 13 42.93 -4.65 -13.20
CA ASP A 13 44.07 -5.46 -13.69
C ASP A 13 43.85 -5.96 -15.13
N PRO A 14 44.58 -5.43 -16.13
CA PRO A 14 44.50 -5.87 -17.52
C PRO A 14 45.02 -7.29 -17.78
N ASN A 15 45.67 -7.94 -16.81
CA ASN A 15 46.16 -9.32 -16.91
C ASN A 15 45.22 -10.39 -16.35
N THR A 16 44.06 -10.00 -15.83
CA THR A 16 43.04 -10.93 -15.33
C THR A 16 42.68 -11.97 -16.40
N PRO A 17 42.87 -13.28 -16.15
CA PRO A 17 42.67 -14.33 -17.16
C PRO A 17 41.27 -14.34 -17.79
N ALA A 18 40.23 -14.09 -16.97
CA ALA A 18 38.84 -14.01 -17.44
C ALA A 18 38.56 -12.79 -18.33
N LEU A 19 39.44 -11.78 -18.31
CA LEU A 19 39.33 -10.54 -19.06
C LEU A 19 40.34 -10.46 -20.21
N LYS A 20 41.16 -11.48 -20.48
CA LYS A 20 42.04 -11.43 -21.66
C LYS A 20 41.19 -11.56 -22.93
N PRO A 21 41.37 -10.69 -23.94
CA PRO A 21 40.60 -10.77 -25.17
C PRO A 21 40.99 -12.01 -25.97
N GLU A 22 40.21 -13.08 -25.83
CA GLU A 22 40.33 -14.30 -26.61
C GLU A 22 39.39 -14.26 -27.82
N TYR A 23 39.88 -13.68 -28.91
CA TYR A 23 39.12 -13.52 -30.18
C TYR A 23 38.74 -14.84 -30.86
N ASN A 24 39.24 -15.98 -30.38
CA ASN A 24 38.93 -17.31 -30.90
C ASN A 24 37.67 -17.92 -30.28
N LEU A 25 37.17 -17.35 -29.18
CA LEU A 25 35.96 -17.83 -28.53
C LEU A 25 34.71 -17.21 -29.17
N PRO A 26 33.61 -17.97 -29.32
CA PRO A 26 32.33 -17.41 -29.70
C PRO A 26 31.89 -16.30 -28.73
N TRP A 27 31.29 -15.24 -29.25
CA TRP A 27 30.86 -14.06 -28.47
C TRP A 27 30.09 -14.42 -27.19
N HIS A 28 29.09 -15.30 -27.29
CA HIS A 28 28.28 -15.71 -26.13
C HIS A 28 29.12 -16.32 -24.99
N GLN A 29 30.26 -16.96 -25.27
CA GLN A 29 31.17 -17.50 -24.25
C GLN A 29 32.03 -16.40 -23.61
N VAL A 30 32.54 -15.47 -24.42
CA VAL A 30 33.26 -14.28 -23.93
C VAL A 30 32.36 -13.47 -23.00
N LEU A 31 31.11 -13.27 -23.41
CA LEU A 31 30.09 -12.60 -22.61
C LEU A 31 29.85 -13.32 -21.28
N LYS A 32 29.62 -14.63 -21.32
CA LYS A 32 29.40 -15.44 -20.12
C LYS A 32 30.56 -15.33 -19.13
N ASN A 33 31.80 -15.43 -19.61
CA ASN A 33 33.00 -15.34 -18.76
C ASN A 33 33.16 -13.94 -18.16
N THR A 34 32.85 -12.90 -18.93
CA THR A 34 32.91 -11.50 -18.48
C THR A 34 31.89 -11.23 -17.38
N ILE A 35 30.63 -11.64 -17.55
CA ILE A 35 29.59 -11.48 -16.54
C ILE A 35 29.95 -12.25 -15.26
N ARG A 36 30.44 -13.49 -15.39
CA ARG A 36 30.90 -14.26 -14.22
C ARG A 36 32.00 -13.54 -13.47
N TYR A 37 32.92 -12.87 -14.16
CA TYR A 37 33.94 -12.07 -13.50
C TYR A 37 33.34 -10.86 -12.75
N ILE A 38 32.44 -10.11 -13.39
CA ILE A 38 31.78 -8.93 -12.80
C ILE A 38 30.98 -9.28 -11.53
N LEU A 39 30.40 -10.48 -11.49
CA LEU A 39 29.63 -11.00 -10.37
C LEU A 39 30.49 -11.80 -9.39
N SER A 40 31.82 -11.68 -9.44
CA SER A 40 32.76 -12.40 -8.55
C SER A 40 32.57 -13.93 -8.55
N GLY A 41 32.08 -14.50 -9.66
CA GLY A 41 31.76 -15.91 -9.82
C GLY A 41 30.45 -16.37 -9.15
N GLU A 42 29.73 -15.47 -8.49
CA GLU A 42 28.43 -15.77 -7.87
C GLU A 42 27.32 -15.89 -8.93
N GLY A 43 26.39 -16.80 -8.68
CA GLY A 43 25.23 -17.02 -9.53
C GLY A 43 25.47 -17.89 -10.78
N ILE A 44 24.39 -18.15 -11.50
CA ILE A 44 24.35 -18.94 -12.72
C ILE A 44 24.17 -17.98 -13.90
N VAL A 45 25.09 -18.04 -14.85
CA VAL A 45 25.06 -17.20 -16.06
C VAL A 45 24.85 -18.08 -17.28
N GLU A 46 23.77 -17.79 -18.01
CA GLU A 46 23.42 -18.40 -19.28
C GLU A 46 23.47 -17.37 -20.40
N THR A 47 24.07 -17.76 -21.51
CA THR A 47 24.13 -17.00 -22.75
C THR A 47 23.84 -17.94 -23.90
N TYR A 48 23.32 -17.40 -24.99
CA TYR A 48 22.83 -18.20 -26.11
C TYR A 48 23.55 -17.79 -27.41
N PRO A 49 23.84 -18.72 -28.33
CA PRO A 49 24.28 -18.36 -29.67
C PRO A 49 23.27 -17.40 -30.33
N GLU A 50 23.77 -16.43 -31.11
CA GLU A 50 22.97 -15.46 -31.89
C GLU A 50 22.07 -14.51 -31.08
N LYS A 51 22.20 -14.49 -29.75
CA LYS A 51 21.50 -13.53 -28.88
C LYS A 51 22.49 -12.71 -28.06
N ASP A 52 22.34 -11.40 -28.09
CA ASP A 52 23.12 -10.47 -27.28
C ASP A 52 22.49 -10.24 -25.90
N ILE A 53 21.98 -11.32 -25.30
CA ILE A 53 21.29 -11.29 -24.01
C ILE A 53 21.87 -12.38 -23.10
N ALA A 54 22.16 -12.01 -21.86
CA ALA A 54 22.48 -12.93 -20.79
C ALA A 54 21.32 -13.07 -19.81
N ILE A 55 21.11 -14.29 -19.31
CA ILE A 55 20.23 -14.58 -18.18
C ILE A 55 21.10 -14.93 -16.99
N ILE A 56 20.84 -14.28 -15.86
CA ILE A 56 21.67 -14.36 -14.66
C ILE A 56 20.75 -14.68 -13.48
N GLN A 57 20.94 -15.83 -12.86
CA GLN A 57 20.33 -16.15 -11.58
C GLN A 57 21.33 -15.82 -10.48
N THR A 58 20.96 -14.93 -9.58
CA THR A 58 21.85 -14.48 -8.51
C THR A 58 21.06 -14.10 -7.26
N LYS A 59 21.78 -13.64 -6.24
CA LYS A 59 21.23 -13.18 -4.98
C LYS A 59 21.49 -11.69 -4.81
N CYS A 60 20.54 -10.97 -4.23
CA CYS A 60 20.70 -9.55 -3.96
C CYS A 60 20.05 -9.09 -2.64
N TRP A 61 20.52 -7.96 -2.14
CA TRP A 61 19.80 -7.16 -1.15
C TRP A 61 19.17 -5.97 -1.84
N ILE A 62 17.88 -5.75 -1.62
CA ILE A 62 17.22 -4.53 -2.10
C ILE A 62 17.54 -3.41 -1.12
N LEU A 63 18.03 -2.28 -1.63
CA LEU A 63 18.38 -1.11 -0.84
C LEU A 63 17.27 -0.05 -0.90
N GLY A 64 16.58 0.04 -2.03
CA GLY A 64 15.50 1.00 -2.24
C GLY A 64 15.09 1.09 -3.70
N CYS A 65 14.39 2.16 -4.05
CA CYS A 65 14.05 2.48 -5.43
C CYS A 65 14.33 3.95 -5.76
N ILE A 66 14.48 4.25 -7.04
CA ILE A 66 14.66 5.60 -7.55
C ILE A 66 13.30 6.30 -7.53
N ASP A 67 13.21 7.43 -6.83
CA ASP A 67 12.02 8.27 -6.79
C ASP A 67 11.99 9.22 -7.98
N SER A 68 13.11 9.89 -8.27
CA SER A 68 13.24 10.75 -9.44
C SER A 68 14.67 10.81 -9.95
N VAL A 69 14.79 11.20 -11.23
CA VAL A 69 16.06 11.38 -11.92
C VAL A 69 16.08 12.79 -12.50
N GLU A 70 17.17 13.51 -12.27
CA GLU A 70 17.43 14.82 -12.88
C GLU A 70 18.71 14.76 -13.71
N ASP A 71 18.61 15.04 -15.01
CA ASP A 71 19.77 15.12 -15.89
C ASP A 71 20.45 16.49 -15.78
N ILE A 72 21.76 16.48 -15.56
CA ILE A 72 22.60 17.68 -15.49
C ILE A 72 23.43 17.74 -16.77
N TYR A 73 22.80 18.26 -17.82
CA TYR A 73 23.33 18.30 -19.20
C TYR A 73 24.73 18.91 -19.31
N GLU A 74 25.03 19.93 -18.51
CA GLU A 74 26.31 20.65 -18.54
C GLU A 74 27.51 19.77 -18.15
N SER A 75 27.28 18.67 -17.43
CA SER A 75 28.35 17.84 -16.86
C SER A 75 28.27 16.35 -17.22
N ASN A 76 27.30 15.95 -18.06
CA ASN A 76 26.99 14.54 -18.35
C ASN A 76 26.80 13.70 -17.08
N ARG A 77 26.18 14.32 -16.06
CA ARG A 77 25.88 13.68 -14.77
C ARG A 77 24.38 13.57 -14.58
N GLN A 78 23.99 12.61 -13.77
CA GLN A 78 22.60 12.42 -13.35
C GLN A 78 22.55 12.53 -11.83
N ARG A 79 21.54 13.23 -11.33
CA ARG A 79 21.17 13.22 -9.91
C ARG A 79 20.03 12.25 -9.72
N LEU A 80 20.23 11.29 -8.82
CA LEU A 80 19.24 10.30 -8.44
C LEU A 80 18.73 10.61 -7.04
N ASN A 81 17.41 10.75 -6.90
CA ASN A 81 16.77 10.78 -5.59
C ASN A 81 16.32 9.36 -5.26
N ILE A 82 16.84 8.81 -4.17
CA ILE A 82 16.66 7.41 -3.78
C ILE A 82 15.74 7.34 -2.57
N LEU A 83 14.68 6.55 -2.71
CA LEU A 83 13.84 6.12 -1.61
C LEU A 83 14.39 4.82 -1.01
N PHE A 84 15.25 4.98 -0.01
CA PHE A 84 15.82 3.89 0.76
C PHE A 84 14.76 3.11 1.56
N ASN A 85 14.97 1.80 1.72
CA ASN A 85 14.13 0.96 2.58
C ASN A 85 14.65 0.93 4.01
N ASP A 86 13.81 0.39 4.90
CA ASP A 86 14.08 0.33 6.34
C ASP A 86 15.09 -0.78 6.72
N SER A 87 15.79 -1.37 5.73
CA SER A 87 16.75 -2.45 6.00
C SER A 87 18.06 -1.92 6.61
N PRO A 88 18.75 -2.72 7.43
CA PRO A 88 20.09 -2.38 7.91
C PRO A 88 21.07 -2.12 6.77
N GLU A 89 20.94 -2.87 5.67
CA GLU A 89 21.81 -2.77 4.50
C GLU A 89 21.67 -1.39 3.83
N SER A 90 20.43 -0.98 3.59
CA SER A 90 20.08 0.34 3.06
C SER A 90 20.61 1.48 3.95
N SER A 91 20.55 1.31 5.27
CA SER A 91 21.02 2.32 6.23
C SER A 91 22.50 2.61 6.10
N VAL A 92 23.34 1.62 5.74
CA VAL A 92 24.78 1.83 5.51
C VAL A 92 24.98 2.85 4.39
N PHE A 93 24.35 2.61 3.25
CA PHE A 93 24.44 3.49 2.08
C PHE A 93 23.80 4.86 2.32
N GLN A 94 22.65 4.89 2.99
CA GLN A 94 21.95 6.14 3.28
C GLN A 94 22.76 7.03 4.25
N ASN A 95 23.41 6.45 5.26
CA ASN A 95 24.22 7.21 6.21
C ASN A 95 25.50 7.75 5.57
N GLU A 96 26.08 7.02 4.62
CA GLU A 96 27.33 7.40 3.98
C GLU A 96 27.12 8.41 2.85
N TRP A 97 26.09 8.21 2.02
CA TRP A 97 25.91 8.98 0.77
C TRP A 97 24.67 9.87 0.77
N GLY A 98 23.77 9.73 1.76
CA GLY A 98 22.47 10.41 1.76
C GLY A 98 21.51 9.90 0.67
N PRO A 99 20.33 10.52 0.54
CA PRO A 99 19.30 10.12 -0.43
C PRO A 99 19.54 10.66 -1.86
N GLU A 100 20.41 11.65 -2.03
CA GLU A 100 20.66 12.30 -3.33
C GLU A 100 22.03 11.91 -3.87
N TRP A 101 22.06 11.09 -4.92
CA TRP A 101 23.31 10.57 -5.47
C TRP A 101 23.64 11.23 -6.80
N MET A 102 24.88 11.68 -6.94
CA MET A 102 25.42 12.15 -8.20
C MET A 102 26.18 11.02 -8.89
N ILE A 103 25.83 10.69 -10.13
CA ILE A 103 26.49 9.64 -10.90
C ILE A 103 26.86 10.13 -12.30
N GLN A 104 27.78 9.42 -12.96
CA GLN A 104 27.96 9.59 -14.40
C GLN A 104 26.72 9.06 -15.14
N ALA A 105 26.41 9.67 -16.28
CA ALA A 105 25.31 9.23 -17.11
C ALA A 105 25.43 7.74 -17.45
N SER A 106 24.36 6.98 -17.22
CA SER A 106 24.31 5.56 -17.56
C SER A 106 24.01 5.35 -19.05
N ALA A 107 24.46 4.22 -19.59
CA ALA A 107 24.20 3.85 -20.98
C ALA A 107 22.71 3.57 -21.25
N GLU A 108 22.02 3.01 -20.26
CA GLU A 108 20.56 2.84 -20.27
C GLU A 108 19.92 3.95 -19.42
N LEU A 109 18.80 4.51 -19.89
CA LEU A 109 18.12 5.60 -19.19
C LEU A 109 17.55 5.08 -17.87
N ILE A 110 17.99 5.66 -16.74
CA ILE A 110 17.43 5.41 -15.41
C ILE A 110 16.11 6.16 -15.27
N GLN A 111 15.12 5.53 -14.63
CA GLN A 111 13.76 6.03 -14.47
C GLN A 111 13.32 5.94 -13.00
N GLY A 112 12.33 6.73 -12.62
CA GLY A 112 11.62 6.50 -11.36
C GLY A 112 11.01 5.10 -11.35
N SER A 113 11.03 4.45 -10.18
CA SER A 113 10.73 3.03 -9.92
C SER A 113 11.84 2.02 -10.20
N ASP A 114 12.95 2.42 -10.82
CA ASP A 114 14.11 1.55 -10.91
C ASP A 114 14.61 1.19 -9.51
N ILE A 115 15.19 0.01 -9.36
CA ILE A 115 15.47 -0.60 -8.07
C ILE A 115 16.97 -0.55 -7.81
N LEU A 116 17.35 0.03 -6.67
CA LEU A 116 18.71 0.00 -6.19
C LEU A 116 18.92 -1.27 -5.36
N CYS A 117 19.87 -2.10 -5.75
CA CYS A 117 20.18 -3.34 -5.05
C CYS A 117 21.69 -3.55 -4.96
N LEU A 118 22.12 -4.38 -4.00
CA LEU A 118 23.49 -4.87 -3.95
C LEU A 118 23.50 -6.35 -4.33
N LEU A 119 24.19 -6.68 -5.42
CA LEU A 119 24.38 -8.06 -5.85
C LEU A 119 25.40 -8.75 -4.94
N ARG A 120 25.14 -10.02 -4.63
CA ARG A 120 26.03 -10.80 -3.77
C ARG A 120 27.42 -10.94 -4.41
N GLY A 121 28.45 -10.67 -3.61
CA GLY A 121 29.85 -10.70 -4.06
C GLY A 121 30.34 -9.38 -4.66
N ASN A 122 29.49 -8.35 -4.74
CA ASN A 122 29.85 -7.03 -5.25
C ASN A 122 29.85 -5.99 -4.11
N LEU A 123 30.73 -4.99 -4.23
CA LEU A 123 30.81 -3.85 -3.31
C LEU A 123 30.00 -2.64 -3.80
N ASN A 124 29.93 -2.47 -5.12
CA ASN A 124 29.18 -1.37 -5.73
C ASN A 124 27.72 -1.78 -5.97
N PRO A 125 26.74 -0.92 -5.64
CA PRO A 125 25.34 -1.18 -5.91
C PRO A 125 25.03 -1.19 -7.40
N SER A 126 23.97 -1.89 -7.77
CA SER A 126 23.45 -2.02 -9.13
C SER A 126 22.04 -1.42 -9.19
N ILE A 127 21.67 -0.86 -10.35
CA ILE A 127 20.29 -0.51 -10.67
C ILE A 127 19.70 -1.55 -11.61
N ILE A 128 18.56 -2.11 -11.19
CA ILE A 128 17.78 -3.08 -11.96
C ILE A 128 16.37 -2.54 -12.17
N ARG A 129 15.73 -2.94 -13.26
CA ARG A 129 14.36 -2.52 -13.62
C ARG A 129 13.45 -3.73 -13.68
N LEU A 130 12.21 -3.58 -13.23
CA LEU A 130 11.21 -4.64 -13.38
C LEU A 130 10.82 -4.81 -14.86
N SER A 131 10.76 -6.05 -15.33
CA SER A 131 10.30 -6.40 -16.68
C SER A 131 9.36 -7.59 -16.60
N LYS A 132 8.09 -7.33 -16.31
CA LYS A 132 7.03 -8.33 -16.10
C LYS A 132 7.37 -9.35 -15.02
N ASP A 133 8.01 -10.46 -15.38
CA ASP A 133 8.24 -11.64 -14.55
C ASP A 133 9.71 -11.83 -14.09
N HIS A 134 10.57 -10.85 -14.37
CA HIS A 134 11.98 -10.83 -13.98
C HIS A 134 12.50 -9.38 -13.90
N PHE A 135 13.79 -9.18 -13.64
CA PHE A 135 14.40 -7.85 -13.68
C PHE A 135 15.43 -7.72 -14.80
N THR A 136 15.61 -6.53 -15.34
CA THR A 136 16.63 -6.20 -16.33
C THR A 136 17.71 -5.34 -15.69
N ILE A 137 18.98 -5.61 -15.98
CA ILE A 137 20.08 -4.74 -15.52
C ILE A 137 20.04 -3.43 -16.31
N VAL A 138 19.91 -2.31 -15.60
CA VAL A 138 20.07 -0.96 -16.16
C VAL A 138 21.52 -0.51 -15.98
N ASN A 139 22.06 -0.71 -14.78
CA ASN A 139 23.45 -0.43 -14.47
C ASN A 139 24.00 -1.47 -13.48
N ILE A 140 25.07 -2.14 -13.84
CA ILE A 140 25.61 -3.26 -13.06
C ILE A 140 26.47 -2.81 -11.87
N ALA A 141 27.08 -1.63 -11.94
CA ALA A 141 27.96 -1.12 -10.90
C ALA A 141 27.96 0.40 -10.89
N ILE A 142 27.42 0.97 -9.83
CA ILE A 142 27.29 2.41 -9.65
C ILE A 142 28.32 2.89 -8.65
N THR A 143 29.02 3.95 -9.02
CA THR A 143 29.93 4.66 -8.14
C THR A 143 29.38 6.06 -7.91
N PRO A 144 28.78 6.34 -6.73
CA PRO A 144 28.33 7.67 -6.39
C PRO A 144 29.54 8.63 -6.32
N GLN A 145 29.33 9.85 -6.81
CA GLN A 145 30.33 10.92 -6.78
C GLN A 145 30.00 11.82 -5.60
N GLN A 146 30.91 11.89 -4.62
CA GLN A 146 30.72 12.66 -3.39
C GLN A 146 30.53 14.16 -3.70
N PHE A 147 29.48 14.76 -3.13
CA PHE A 147 29.46 16.19 -2.82
C PHE A 147 30.29 16.34 -1.53
N VAL A 148 31.48 16.90 -1.63
CA VAL A 148 32.41 17.09 -0.51
C VAL A 148 31.68 17.63 0.73
N TYR A 149 31.67 16.87 1.84
CA TYR A 149 31.91 17.33 3.23
C TYR A 149 31.76 16.16 4.22
N ASN A 150 32.85 15.43 4.47
CA ASN A 150 33.23 14.99 5.82
C ASN A 150 34.65 14.38 5.82
N ASP A 151 35.57 15.05 6.51
CA ASP A 151 36.99 14.71 6.63
C ASP A 151 37.29 13.53 7.58
N ASN A 152 36.32 12.67 7.89
CA ASN A 152 36.57 11.47 8.69
C ASN A 152 35.61 10.35 8.25
N LEU A 153 36.05 9.54 7.30
CA LEU A 153 35.40 8.29 6.95
C LEU A 153 36.45 7.18 6.98
N ASP A 154 36.39 6.34 8.00
CA ASP A 154 37.13 5.08 8.04
C ASP A 154 36.61 4.20 6.90
N ALA A 155 37.48 3.85 5.96
CA ALA A 155 37.20 2.93 4.86
C ALA A 155 36.89 1.47 5.31
N GLU A 156 36.74 1.24 6.63
CA GLU A 156 36.44 -0.06 7.24
C GLU A 156 34.93 -0.32 7.46
N SER A 157 34.04 0.56 7.03
CA SER A 157 32.59 0.45 7.32
C SER A 157 31.82 -0.55 6.44
N PHE A 158 32.36 -1.00 5.30
CA PHE A 158 31.76 -2.07 4.51
C PHE A 158 32.08 -3.44 5.11
N ARG A 159 31.47 -3.77 6.26
CA ARG A 159 31.43 -5.17 6.71
C ARG A 159 30.67 -5.97 5.65
N GLU A 160 31.26 -7.06 5.18
CA GLU A 160 30.51 -8.06 4.41
C GLU A 160 29.19 -8.35 5.14
N MET A 161 28.08 -8.19 4.42
CA MET A 161 26.75 -8.41 4.98
C MET A 161 26.62 -9.85 5.48
N ASP A 162 26.33 -10.06 6.78
CA ASP A 162 26.12 -11.40 7.33
C ASP A 162 24.78 -11.95 6.80
N PRO A 163 24.77 -12.94 5.88
CA PRO A 163 23.54 -13.44 5.28
C PRO A 163 22.61 -14.13 6.28
N ARG A 164 23.08 -14.38 7.51
CA ARG A 164 22.28 -14.96 8.60
C ARG A 164 21.39 -13.91 9.28
N GLN A 165 21.73 -12.63 9.20
CA GLN A 165 20.96 -11.55 9.80
C GLN A 165 19.96 -10.95 8.81
N SER A 166 20.33 -10.87 7.54
CA SER A 166 19.47 -10.43 6.43
C SER A 166 19.67 -11.35 5.23
N PRO A 167 18.79 -12.35 5.01
CA PRO A 167 18.94 -13.28 3.91
C PRO A 167 18.68 -12.57 2.58
N PRO A 168 19.57 -12.70 1.58
CA PRO A 168 19.36 -12.09 0.28
C PRO A 168 18.23 -12.77 -0.49
N TYR A 169 17.60 -12.01 -1.38
CA TYR A 169 16.59 -12.49 -2.31
C TYR A 169 17.22 -13.22 -3.48
N ASP A 170 16.63 -14.33 -3.90
CA ASP A 170 16.96 -14.98 -5.16
C ASP A 170 16.24 -14.24 -6.31
N ILE A 171 17.01 -13.77 -7.30
CA ILE A 171 16.50 -12.98 -8.41
C ILE A 171 16.98 -13.52 -9.74
N THR A 172 16.19 -13.29 -10.78
CA THR A 172 16.58 -13.53 -12.18
C THR A 172 16.72 -12.21 -12.90
N LEU A 173 17.91 -11.97 -13.45
CA LEU A 173 18.26 -10.79 -14.20
C LEU A 173 18.40 -11.13 -15.68
N THR A 174 17.96 -10.22 -16.55
CA THR A 174 18.37 -10.19 -17.96
C THR A 174 19.31 -9.02 -18.19
N TRP A 175 20.29 -9.22 -19.07
CA TRP A 175 21.16 -8.14 -19.51
C TRP A 175 21.33 -8.20 -21.01
N ALA A 176 20.71 -7.25 -21.71
CA ALA A 176 20.91 -7.05 -23.14
C ALA A 176 22.11 -6.13 -23.35
N ILE A 177 23.08 -6.55 -24.15
CA ILE A 177 24.25 -5.72 -24.46
C ILE A 177 24.02 -5.02 -25.80
N PRO A 178 24.23 -3.70 -25.88
CA PRO A 178 24.29 -2.98 -27.14
C PRO A 178 25.42 -3.53 -28.02
N VAL A 179 25.11 -4.34 -29.04
CA VAL A 179 26.06 -4.56 -30.14
C VAL A 179 25.69 -3.60 -31.26
N SER A 180 26.64 -2.79 -31.71
CA SER A 180 26.43 -1.63 -32.59
C SER A 180 25.98 -1.97 -34.01
N ASP A 181 26.05 -3.23 -34.44
CA ASP A 181 26.00 -3.56 -35.86
C ASP A 181 25.14 -4.79 -36.14
N THR A 182 23.81 -4.63 -36.11
CA THR A 182 22.90 -5.33 -37.04
C THR A 182 21.57 -4.57 -37.10
N GLU A 183 21.24 -4.07 -38.29
CA GLU A 183 20.07 -3.26 -38.62
C GLU A 183 18.70 -3.96 -38.42
N ASN A 184 18.60 -5.05 -37.63
CA ASN A 184 17.41 -5.92 -37.68
C ASN A 184 16.88 -6.50 -36.36
N ASN A 185 17.24 -5.99 -35.18
CA ASN A 185 16.52 -6.38 -33.97
C ASN A 185 16.02 -5.15 -33.22
N VAL A 186 14.71 -4.91 -33.35
CA VAL A 186 13.93 -4.07 -32.44
C VAL A 186 14.25 -4.56 -31.02
N ARG A 187 15.08 -3.82 -30.28
CA ARG A 187 15.14 -4.03 -28.82
C ARG A 187 13.71 -3.90 -28.32
N PRO A 188 13.21 -4.85 -27.52
CA PRO A 188 11.98 -4.62 -26.82
C PRO A 188 12.25 -3.49 -25.83
N ARG A 189 11.88 -2.26 -26.20
CA ARG A 189 11.80 -1.14 -25.24
C ARG A 189 10.69 -1.39 -24.23
N ASP A 190 9.74 -2.24 -24.61
CA ASP A 190 8.61 -2.62 -23.80
C ASP A 190 8.97 -3.82 -22.90
N PRO A 191 8.50 -3.83 -21.64
CA PRO A 191 8.65 -4.98 -20.75
C PRO A 191 8.21 -6.29 -21.42
N MET A 192 9.08 -7.29 -21.43
CA MET A 192 8.81 -8.62 -21.99
C MET A 192 8.94 -9.68 -20.91
N GLU A 193 8.21 -10.79 -21.09
CA GLU A 193 8.34 -11.94 -20.21
C GLU A 193 9.59 -12.73 -20.55
N LEU A 194 10.20 -13.36 -19.55
CA LEU A 194 11.43 -14.14 -19.73
C LEU A 194 11.28 -15.27 -20.75
N ILE A 195 10.10 -15.90 -20.81
CA ILE A 195 9.82 -16.98 -21.77
C ILE A 195 9.83 -16.50 -23.22
N GLN A 196 9.53 -15.22 -23.46
CA GLN A 196 9.58 -14.63 -24.80
C GLN A 196 11.03 -14.34 -25.20
N ILE A 197 11.90 -14.02 -24.22
CA ILE A 197 13.33 -13.79 -24.43
C ILE A 197 14.08 -15.12 -24.62
N ALA A 198 13.81 -16.11 -23.77
CA ALA A 198 14.42 -17.44 -23.80
C ALA A 198 13.36 -18.54 -23.63
N PRO A 199 12.73 -18.99 -24.72
CA PRO A 199 11.68 -20.03 -24.68
C PRO A 199 12.16 -21.37 -24.11
N HIS A 200 13.46 -21.66 -24.23
CA HIS A 200 14.07 -22.89 -23.73
C HIS A 200 14.47 -22.81 -22.24
N TYR A 201 14.30 -21.65 -21.61
CA TYR A 201 14.62 -21.48 -20.20
C TYR A 201 13.65 -22.29 -19.33
N GLN A 202 14.17 -23.28 -18.60
CA GLN A 202 13.37 -24.18 -17.78
C GLN A 202 13.08 -23.55 -16.41
N LYS A 203 11.84 -23.06 -16.22
CA LYS A 203 11.37 -22.51 -14.94
C LYS A 203 11.19 -23.53 -13.79
N GLN A 204 11.59 -24.80 -13.95
CA GLN A 204 11.15 -25.90 -13.09
C GLN A 204 12.10 -26.29 -11.94
N SER A 205 13.13 -25.49 -11.63
CA SER A 205 13.95 -25.74 -10.43
C SER A 205 13.28 -25.18 -9.16
N PRO A 206 13.50 -25.78 -7.97
CA PRO A 206 13.06 -25.23 -6.70
C PRO A 206 13.57 -23.79 -6.45
N GLU A 207 14.76 -23.46 -6.95
CA GLU A 207 15.37 -22.13 -6.91
C GLU A 207 14.57 -21.12 -7.75
N THR A 208 13.98 -21.56 -8.86
CA THR A 208 13.14 -20.71 -9.72
C THR A 208 11.79 -20.41 -9.06
N GLN A 209 11.24 -21.37 -8.31
CA GLN A 209 10.01 -21.15 -7.53
C GLN A 209 10.25 -20.18 -6.36
N LYS A 210 11.42 -20.29 -5.71
CA LYS A 210 11.84 -19.31 -4.70
C LYS A 210 12.03 -17.93 -5.31
N GLY A 211 12.73 -17.81 -6.44
CA GLY A 211 12.92 -16.53 -7.13
C GLY A 211 11.61 -15.87 -7.59
N SER A 212 10.61 -16.65 -8.01
CA SER A 212 9.28 -16.12 -8.30
C SER A 212 8.55 -15.61 -7.05
N THR A 213 8.80 -16.22 -5.89
CA THR A 213 8.26 -15.77 -4.61
C THR A 213 8.95 -14.49 -4.16
N ASP A 214 10.29 -14.45 -4.24
CA ASP A 214 11.11 -13.30 -3.88
C ASP A 214 10.80 -12.09 -4.79
N LEU A 215 10.58 -12.29 -6.09
CA LEU A 215 10.09 -11.25 -7.01
C LEU A 215 8.84 -10.54 -6.47
N ARG A 216 7.84 -11.32 -6.04
CA ARG A 216 6.58 -10.76 -5.50
C ARG A 216 6.82 -10.00 -4.21
N VAL A 217 7.66 -10.52 -3.32
CA VAL A 217 8.03 -9.87 -2.05
C VAL A 217 8.75 -8.54 -2.31
N ILE A 218 9.67 -8.50 -3.27
CA ILE A 218 10.40 -7.29 -3.65
C ILE A 218 9.43 -6.24 -4.22
N VAL A 219 8.57 -6.62 -5.17
CA VAL A 219 7.61 -5.70 -5.80
C VAL A 219 6.63 -5.14 -4.77
N ASP A 220 6.08 -5.97 -3.89
CA ASP A 220 5.21 -5.52 -2.81
C ASP A 220 5.93 -4.60 -1.82
N GLY A 221 7.18 -4.93 -1.47
CA GLY A 221 8.02 -4.11 -0.60
C GLY A 221 8.21 -2.69 -1.16
N ILE A 222 8.57 -2.60 -2.44
CA ILE A 222 8.75 -1.32 -3.14
C ILE A 222 7.42 -0.57 -3.25
N ALA A 223 6.35 -1.24 -3.66
CA ALA A 223 5.03 -0.62 -3.76
C ALA A 223 4.57 -0.05 -2.41
N LEU A 224 4.81 -0.75 -1.29
CA LEU A 224 4.52 -0.25 0.05
C LEU A 224 5.35 0.99 0.40
N GLN A 225 6.63 1.04 0.02
CA GLN A 225 7.45 2.23 0.22
C GLN A 225 6.91 3.42 -0.57
N LEU A 226 6.60 3.22 -1.85
CA LEU A 226 6.04 4.26 -2.72
C LEU A 226 4.69 4.79 -2.20
N VAL A 227 3.83 3.91 -1.71
CA VAL A 227 2.56 4.28 -1.05
C VAL A 227 2.79 5.16 0.18
N LYS A 228 3.79 4.85 1.00
CA LYS A 228 4.13 5.63 2.20
C LYS A 228 4.73 6.99 1.84
N ALA A 229 5.64 7.03 0.85
CA ALA A 229 6.29 8.24 0.40
C ALA A 229 5.38 9.15 -0.45
N GLY A 230 4.31 8.61 -1.02
CA GLY A 230 3.43 9.32 -1.94
C GLY A 230 3.99 9.46 -3.36
N GLY A 231 4.91 8.56 -3.75
CA GLY A 231 5.59 8.52 -5.05
C GLY A 231 4.66 8.05 -6.17
N THR A 232 3.80 8.94 -6.67
CA THR A 232 2.79 8.60 -7.70
C THR A 232 3.41 8.22 -9.06
N GLY A 233 4.40 8.98 -9.53
CA GLY A 233 5.09 8.71 -10.79
C GLY A 233 5.84 7.37 -10.79
N PRO A 234 6.71 7.11 -9.79
CA PRO A 234 7.33 5.79 -9.63
C PRO A 234 6.32 4.66 -9.47
N MET A 235 5.18 4.88 -8.80
CA MET A 235 4.14 3.86 -8.70
C MET A 235 3.53 3.54 -10.07
N GLU A 236 3.26 4.54 -10.90
CA GLU A 236 2.77 4.34 -12.26
C GLU A 236 3.79 3.58 -13.12
N ASN A 237 5.07 3.94 -13.04
CA ASN A 237 6.14 3.22 -13.74
C ASN A 237 6.25 1.75 -13.28
N LEU A 238 6.20 1.49 -11.97
CA LEU A 238 6.28 0.14 -11.42
C LEU A 238 5.15 -0.74 -11.96
N VAL A 239 3.92 -0.23 -11.93
CA VAL A 239 2.73 -1.00 -12.36
C VAL A 239 2.68 -1.16 -13.88
N ALA A 240 3.15 -0.17 -14.65
CA ALA A 240 3.32 -0.31 -16.10
C ALA A 240 4.39 -1.36 -16.46
N GLN A 241 5.48 -1.42 -15.70
CA GLN A 241 6.59 -2.38 -15.89
C GLN A 241 6.22 -3.83 -15.57
N MET A 242 5.42 -4.07 -14.53
CA MET A 242 4.93 -5.42 -14.18
C MET A 242 3.79 -5.89 -15.10
N GLY A 243 2.98 -4.97 -15.62
CA GLY A 243 1.74 -5.30 -16.32
C GLY A 243 0.81 -6.16 -15.45
N THR A 244 0.16 -7.17 -16.04
CA THR A 244 -0.71 -8.10 -15.32
C THR A 244 0.02 -9.37 -14.83
N ALA A 245 1.32 -9.49 -15.10
CA ALA A 245 2.10 -10.71 -14.83
C ALA A 245 2.34 -10.94 -13.33
N VAL A 246 2.52 -9.86 -12.58
CA VAL A 246 2.66 -9.89 -11.12
C VAL A 246 1.50 -9.07 -10.56
N PRO A 247 0.60 -9.63 -9.75
CA PRO A 247 -0.42 -8.85 -9.07
C PRO A 247 0.16 -8.19 -7.81
N VAL A 248 -0.24 -6.96 -7.51
CA VAL A 248 0.05 -6.36 -6.19
C VAL A 248 -0.77 -7.05 -5.09
N SER A 249 -0.21 -7.16 -3.89
CA SER A 249 -0.95 -7.79 -2.79
C SER A 249 -2.03 -6.93 -2.16
N GLU A 250 -2.89 -7.60 -1.38
CA GLU A 250 -3.89 -6.96 -0.52
C GLU A 250 -3.26 -5.99 0.48
N GLN A 251 -2.02 -6.23 0.92
CA GLN A 251 -1.32 -5.33 1.83
C GLN A 251 -1.02 -3.98 1.16
N VAL A 252 -0.58 -3.99 -0.09
CA VAL A 252 -0.37 -2.78 -0.90
C VAL A 252 -1.70 -2.05 -1.10
N ALA A 253 -2.75 -2.78 -1.48
CA ALA A 253 -4.10 -2.20 -1.66
C ALA A 253 -4.61 -1.53 -0.36
N LYS A 254 -4.50 -2.20 0.80
CA LYS A 254 -4.85 -1.64 2.11
C LYS A 254 -4.06 -0.38 2.44
N ALA A 255 -2.75 -0.39 2.19
CA ALA A 255 -1.91 0.77 2.44
C ALA A 255 -2.33 1.96 1.56
N ALA A 256 -2.60 1.71 0.28
CA ALA A 256 -3.00 2.74 -0.67
C ALA A 256 -4.34 3.39 -0.28
N VAL A 257 -5.37 2.59 0.05
CA VAL A 257 -6.70 3.14 0.39
C VAL A 257 -6.72 3.86 1.75
N ARG A 258 -5.78 3.57 2.65
CA ARG A 258 -5.62 4.29 3.93
C ARG A 258 -4.86 5.60 3.79
N ASN A 259 -4.16 5.82 2.66
CA ASN A 259 -3.44 7.06 2.45
C ASN A 259 -4.43 8.22 2.24
N THR A 260 -4.40 9.18 3.16
CA THR A 260 -5.38 10.29 3.23
C THR A 260 -5.01 11.47 2.34
N THR A 261 -3.88 11.40 1.62
CA THR A 261 -3.36 12.48 0.76
C THR A 261 -3.92 12.40 -0.66
N LEU A 262 -3.66 13.42 -1.48
CA LEU A 262 -3.96 13.37 -2.92
C LEU A 262 -3.13 12.30 -3.63
N SER A 263 -1.89 12.06 -3.20
CA SER A 263 -1.04 10.99 -3.72
C SER A 263 -1.66 9.62 -3.48
N GLY A 264 -2.26 9.39 -2.31
CA GLY A 264 -2.99 8.16 -1.99
C GLY A 264 -4.12 7.86 -2.99
N LEU A 265 -4.93 8.89 -3.29
CA LEU A 265 -5.98 8.78 -4.30
C LEU A 265 -5.41 8.43 -5.68
N LYS A 266 -4.37 9.15 -6.12
CA LYS A 266 -3.75 8.91 -7.43
C LYS A 266 -3.13 7.51 -7.53
N ILE A 267 -2.54 6.99 -6.46
CA ILE A 267 -2.01 5.62 -6.41
C ILE A 267 -3.13 4.60 -6.55
N VAL A 268 -4.28 4.79 -5.88
CA VAL A 268 -5.44 3.91 -6.06
C VAL A 268 -5.94 3.94 -7.50
N GLU A 269 -6.02 5.12 -8.13
CA GLU A 269 -6.39 5.24 -9.55
C GLU A 269 -5.46 4.44 -10.47
N VAL A 270 -4.14 4.59 -10.29
CA VAL A 270 -3.12 3.84 -11.04
C VAL A 270 -3.28 2.34 -10.83
N LEU A 271 -3.45 1.89 -9.58
CA LEU A 271 -3.64 0.48 -9.27
C LEU A 271 -4.89 -0.09 -9.97
N LEU A 272 -6.02 0.62 -9.92
CA LEU A 272 -7.25 0.17 -10.56
C LEU A 272 -7.18 0.21 -12.10
N GLN A 273 -6.39 1.12 -12.67
CA GLN A 273 -6.23 1.24 -14.12
C GLN A 273 -5.38 0.12 -14.73
N TYR A 274 -4.32 -0.32 -14.04
CA TYR A 274 -3.35 -1.26 -14.59
C TYR A 274 -3.43 -2.68 -13.97
N GLN A 275 -4.19 -2.89 -12.90
CA GLN A 275 -4.32 -4.21 -12.24
C GLN A 275 -5.76 -4.74 -12.31
N ASP A 276 -6.05 -5.51 -13.36
CA ASP A 276 -7.37 -6.15 -13.58
C ASP A 276 -7.87 -7.01 -12.40
N ASN A 277 -6.94 -7.52 -11.59
CA ASN A 277 -7.21 -8.40 -10.45
C ASN A 277 -6.80 -7.79 -9.11
N LEU A 278 -6.89 -6.46 -8.97
CA LEU A 278 -6.63 -5.81 -7.68
C LEU A 278 -7.47 -6.47 -6.57
N PRO A 279 -6.86 -6.94 -5.46
CA PRO A 279 -7.58 -7.62 -4.39
C PRO A 279 -8.41 -6.61 -3.59
N VAL A 280 -9.64 -6.34 -4.02
CA VAL A 280 -10.61 -5.54 -3.28
C VAL A 280 -11.49 -6.47 -2.44
N THR A 281 -10.95 -6.86 -1.28
CA THR A 281 -11.58 -7.73 -0.27
C THR A 281 -12.38 -6.91 0.75
N GLU A 282 -13.11 -7.58 1.64
CA GLU A 282 -13.78 -6.93 2.79
C GLU A 282 -12.80 -6.13 3.67
N GLU A 283 -11.59 -6.65 3.88
CA GLU A 283 -10.56 -5.94 4.67
C GLU A 283 -10.05 -4.68 3.97
N VAL A 284 -9.96 -4.68 2.63
CA VAL A 284 -9.63 -3.47 1.86
C VAL A 284 -10.77 -2.45 1.92
N VAL A 285 -12.02 -2.90 1.82
CA VAL A 285 -13.20 -2.02 1.96
C VAL A 285 -13.26 -1.40 3.36
N LYS A 286 -12.99 -2.19 4.40
CA LYS A 286 -12.88 -1.71 5.78
C LYS A 286 -11.74 -0.70 5.94
N ALA A 287 -10.56 -1.00 5.41
CA ALA A 287 -9.43 -0.06 5.42
C ALA A 287 -9.75 1.26 4.68
N ALA A 288 -10.49 1.20 3.57
CA ALA A 288 -10.95 2.38 2.86
C ALA A 288 -11.99 3.18 3.68
N ALA A 289 -12.88 2.48 4.40
CA ALA A 289 -13.87 3.10 5.26
C ALA A 289 -13.27 3.79 6.50
N GLU A 290 -12.12 3.32 7.01
CA GLU A 290 -11.33 4.03 8.04
C GLU A 290 -10.83 5.39 7.55
N ASN A 291 -10.63 5.54 6.24
CA ASN A 291 -10.19 6.78 5.62
C ASN A 291 -11.38 7.76 5.46
N THR A 292 -11.85 8.32 6.58
CA THR A 292 -12.90 9.33 6.61
C THR A 292 -12.35 10.75 6.33
N SER A 293 -11.55 10.87 5.27
CA SER A 293 -11.04 12.14 4.73
C SER A 293 -11.70 12.48 3.39
N PHE A 294 -11.49 13.69 2.87
CA PHE A 294 -11.96 14.07 1.53
C PHE A 294 -11.46 13.10 0.43
N CYS A 295 -10.18 12.72 0.48
CA CYS A 295 -9.62 11.74 -0.45
C CYS A 295 -10.19 10.34 -0.24
N GLY A 296 -10.39 9.93 1.01
CA GLY A 296 -10.95 8.62 1.31
C GLY A 296 -12.39 8.43 0.80
N LEU A 297 -13.20 9.49 0.78
CA LEU A 297 -14.52 9.46 0.12
C LEU A 297 -14.40 9.18 -1.39
N LYS A 298 -13.43 9.79 -2.06
CA LYS A 298 -13.17 9.55 -3.49
C LYS A 298 -12.65 8.13 -3.72
N ILE A 299 -11.75 7.66 -2.87
CA ILE A 299 -11.22 6.29 -2.90
C ILE A 299 -12.37 5.28 -2.76
N MET A 300 -13.26 5.44 -1.78
CA MET A 300 -14.40 4.53 -1.60
C MET A 300 -15.34 4.51 -2.81
N ARG A 301 -15.56 5.66 -3.46
CA ARG A 301 -16.33 5.74 -4.72
C ARG A 301 -15.66 4.95 -5.84
N LEU A 302 -14.35 5.13 -6.02
CA LEU A 302 -13.59 4.38 -7.03
C LEU A 302 -13.70 2.86 -6.80
N LEU A 303 -13.63 2.40 -5.55
CA LEU A 303 -13.79 0.97 -5.23
C LEU A 303 -15.20 0.46 -5.59
N PHE A 304 -16.25 1.24 -5.31
CA PHE A 304 -17.63 0.92 -5.68
C PHE A 304 -17.89 0.91 -7.18
N GLU A 305 -17.22 1.79 -7.93
CA GLU A 305 -17.25 1.81 -9.40
C GLU A 305 -16.50 0.62 -9.98
N TYR A 306 -15.36 0.24 -9.38
CA TYR A 306 -14.55 -0.90 -9.82
C TYR A 306 -15.23 -2.24 -9.56
N ARG A 307 -15.92 -2.41 -8.43
CA ARG A 307 -16.70 -3.61 -8.12
C ARG A 307 -18.12 -3.26 -7.68
N HIS A 308 -19.08 -3.55 -8.55
CA HIS A 308 -20.51 -3.23 -8.36
C HIS A 308 -21.23 -4.03 -7.26
N SER A 309 -20.60 -5.04 -6.66
CA SER A 309 -21.20 -5.88 -5.62
C SER A 309 -20.25 -6.12 -4.44
N LEU A 310 -19.65 -5.06 -3.91
CA LEU A 310 -18.82 -5.13 -2.71
C LEU A 310 -19.70 -5.26 -1.47
N PRO A 311 -19.50 -6.31 -0.64
CA PRO A 311 -20.24 -6.42 0.60
C PRO A 311 -19.87 -5.27 1.55
N ILE A 312 -20.89 -4.68 2.18
CA ILE A 312 -20.73 -3.74 3.28
C ILE A 312 -21.13 -4.44 4.59
N PRO A 313 -20.21 -5.19 5.23
CA PRO A 313 -20.49 -5.83 6.50
C PRO A 313 -20.66 -4.79 7.63
N GLU A 314 -21.24 -5.22 8.75
CA GLU A 314 -21.49 -4.36 9.92
C GLU A 314 -20.20 -3.69 10.43
N GLU A 315 -19.07 -4.39 10.34
CA GLU A 315 -17.79 -3.85 10.76
C GLU A 315 -17.38 -2.59 9.96
N VAL A 316 -17.66 -2.55 8.65
CA VAL A 316 -17.42 -1.37 7.81
C VAL A 316 -18.29 -0.20 8.28
N VAL A 317 -19.57 -0.45 8.57
CA VAL A 317 -20.50 0.58 9.05
C VAL A 317 -20.10 1.09 10.44
N ASN A 318 -19.71 0.18 11.35
CA ASN A 318 -19.23 0.49 12.69
C ASN A 318 -17.95 1.33 12.66
N THR A 319 -16.98 0.99 11.80
CA THR A 319 -15.76 1.77 11.60
C THR A 319 -16.08 3.24 11.27
N VAL A 320 -17.01 3.48 10.35
CA VAL A 320 -17.43 4.84 9.98
C VAL A 320 -18.17 5.53 11.14
N ALA A 321 -19.08 4.82 11.82
CA ALA A 321 -19.82 5.33 12.97
C ALA A 321 -18.91 5.80 14.12
N MET A 322 -17.82 5.06 14.37
CA MET A 322 -16.84 5.37 15.41
C MET A 322 -15.88 6.50 15.03
N SER A 323 -15.80 6.88 13.75
CA SER A 323 -14.89 7.92 13.30
C SER A 323 -15.39 9.32 13.71
N GLU A 324 -14.59 10.03 14.49
CA GLU A 324 -14.87 11.42 14.91
C GLU A 324 -14.41 12.47 13.88
N ARG A 325 -13.86 12.04 12.72
CA ARG A 325 -13.37 12.96 11.68
C ARG A 325 -14.51 13.74 10.99
N PRO A 326 -14.23 14.95 10.45
CA PRO A 326 -15.27 15.81 9.85
C PRO A 326 -16.00 15.21 8.64
N TYR A 327 -15.38 14.30 7.88
CA TYR A 327 -16.00 13.70 6.68
C TYR A 327 -16.65 12.33 6.94
N ALA A 328 -16.67 11.84 8.19
CA ALA A 328 -17.25 10.53 8.51
C ALA A 328 -18.73 10.42 8.12
N HIS A 329 -19.51 11.48 8.31
CA HIS A 329 -20.92 11.48 7.93
C HIS A 329 -21.15 11.40 6.40
N HIS A 330 -20.24 11.96 5.60
CA HIS A 330 -20.30 11.80 4.14
C HIS A 330 -19.98 10.37 3.74
N MET A 331 -19.05 9.71 4.44
CA MET A 331 -18.74 8.29 4.22
C MET A 331 -19.95 7.43 4.57
N MET A 332 -20.60 7.70 5.70
CA MET A 332 -21.82 6.99 6.09
C MET A 332 -22.94 7.16 5.06
N GLU A 333 -23.16 8.39 4.58
CA GLU A 333 -24.15 8.62 3.51
C GLU A 333 -23.77 7.91 2.21
N LEU A 334 -22.48 7.84 1.87
CA LEU A 334 -22.00 7.11 0.69
C LEU A 334 -22.31 5.60 0.80
N LEU A 335 -22.13 4.99 1.98
CA LEU A 335 -22.48 3.58 2.19
C LEU A 335 -23.97 3.31 1.93
N PHE A 336 -24.86 4.17 2.43
CA PHE A 336 -26.31 4.03 2.20
C PHE A 336 -26.71 4.23 0.74
N LYS A 337 -26.03 5.13 0.02
CA LYS A 337 -26.28 5.36 -1.41
C LYS A 337 -25.82 4.20 -2.28
N TYR A 338 -24.83 3.43 -1.82
CA TYR A 338 -24.31 2.29 -2.55
C TYR A 338 -25.18 1.05 -2.39
N GLN A 339 -25.67 0.77 -1.17
CA GLN A 339 -26.46 -0.43 -0.88
C GLN A 339 -27.63 -0.12 0.08
N ASP A 340 -28.85 -0.49 -0.31
CA ASP A 340 -30.06 -0.23 0.49
C ASP A 340 -30.08 -1.00 1.83
N ASN A 341 -29.47 -2.19 1.86
CA ASN A 341 -29.53 -3.13 2.98
C ASN A 341 -28.21 -3.20 3.77
N ILE A 342 -27.56 -2.06 4.04
CA ILE A 342 -26.42 -2.06 4.98
C ILE A 342 -26.87 -2.41 6.42
N PRO A 343 -26.11 -3.25 7.16
CA PRO A 343 -26.45 -3.60 8.53
C PRO A 343 -26.34 -2.39 9.46
N VAL A 344 -27.47 -1.98 10.04
CA VAL A 344 -27.56 -0.92 11.06
C VAL A 344 -28.08 -1.55 12.34
N THR A 345 -27.17 -2.06 13.16
CA THR A 345 -27.47 -2.73 14.43
C THR A 345 -27.55 -1.74 15.58
N GLU A 346 -27.93 -2.22 16.76
CA GLU A 346 -27.87 -1.44 17.99
C GLU A 346 -26.47 -0.90 18.26
N GLU A 347 -25.43 -1.66 17.91
CA GLU A 347 -24.05 -1.24 18.12
C GLU A 347 -23.61 -0.11 17.19
N VAL A 348 -24.05 -0.13 15.93
CA VAL A 348 -23.87 1.00 15.00
C VAL A 348 -24.53 2.27 15.58
N VAL A 349 -25.76 2.16 16.05
CA VAL A 349 -26.50 3.31 16.62
C VAL A 349 -25.82 3.80 17.90
N LYS A 350 -25.37 2.90 18.79
CA LYS A 350 -24.60 3.26 20.00
C LYS A 350 -23.29 3.95 19.64
N ALA A 351 -22.58 3.48 18.62
CA ALA A 351 -21.35 4.11 18.16
C ALA A 351 -21.59 5.55 17.71
N VAL A 352 -22.61 5.79 16.87
CA VAL A 352 -23.00 7.15 16.44
C VAL A 352 -23.43 8.01 17.63
N ALA A 353 -24.25 7.45 18.54
CA ALA A 353 -24.72 8.15 19.73
C ALA A 353 -23.58 8.58 20.67
N ARG A 354 -22.47 7.84 20.71
CA ARG A 354 -21.28 8.12 21.54
C ARG A 354 -20.24 8.98 20.83
N ASN A 355 -20.38 9.20 19.53
CA ASN A 355 -19.43 9.95 18.73
C ASN A 355 -19.36 11.41 19.22
N LYS A 356 -18.15 11.88 19.53
CA LYS A 356 -17.94 13.23 20.10
C LYS A 356 -17.58 14.27 19.03
N GLY A 357 -17.31 13.83 17.80
CA GLY A 357 -16.95 14.69 16.68
C GLY A 357 -18.16 15.38 16.04
N ILE A 358 -17.87 16.36 15.18
CA ILE A 358 -18.90 17.13 14.45
C ILE A 358 -19.79 16.27 13.56
N SER A 359 -19.27 15.11 13.11
CA SER A 359 -20.02 14.16 12.30
C SER A 359 -21.08 13.39 13.06
N GLY A 360 -20.99 13.24 14.40
CA GLY A 360 -21.91 12.44 15.20
C GLY A 360 -23.40 12.79 15.01
N PRO A 361 -23.81 14.05 15.23
CA PRO A 361 -25.19 14.48 14.98
C PRO A 361 -25.64 14.27 13.52
N ILE A 362 -24.74 14.52 12.57
CA ILE A 362 -25.06 14.40 11.14
C ILE A 362 -25.25 12.92 10.76
N MET A 363 -24.41 12.02 11.28
CA MET A 363 -24.58 10.57 11.12
C MET A 363 -25.90 10.09 11.71
N MET A 364 -26.30 10.59 12.89
CA MET A 364 -27.59 10.24 13.48
C MET A 364 -28.76 10.61 12.55
N ARG A 365 -28.70 11.78 11.90
CA ARG A 365 -29.68 12.19 10.89
C ARG A 365 -29.63 11.32 9.64
N VAL A 366 -28.44 10.94 9.19
CA VAL A 366 -28.27 10.04 8.04
C VAL A 366 -28.89 8.68 8.34
N LEU A 367 -28.61 8.08 9.51
CA LEU A 367 -29.24 6.83 9.93
C LEU A 367 -30.76 6.93 9.87
N PHE A 368 -31.34 8.00 10.41
CA PHE A 368 -32.80 8.21 10.41
C PHE A 368 -33.37 8.41 9.00
N LYS A 369 -32.66 9.13 8.13
CA LYS A 369 -33.07 9.35 6.74
C LYS A 369 -33.19 8.05 5.94
N TYR A 370 -32.29 7.09 6.15
CA TYR A 370 -32.23 5.85 5.36
C TYR A 370 -32.82 4.62 6.08
N ARG A 371 -33.22 4.74 7.36
CA ARG A 371 -33.83 3.66 8.14
C ARG A 371 -35.12 4.12 8.80
N HIS A 372 -36.23 3.57 8.32
CA HIS A 372 -37.57 3.80 8.88
C HIS A 372 -37.74 3.28 10.32
N SER A 373 -36.91 2.32 10.73
CA SER A 373 -36.87 1.80 12.10
C SER A 373 -35.42 1.61 12.52
N LEU A 374 -35.02 2.32 13.58
CA LEU A 374 -33.72 2.16 14.22
C LEU A 374 -33.89 1.46 15.57
N PRO A 375 -32.90 0.67 16.00
CA PRO A 375 -32.89 0.06 17.33
C PRO A 375 -32.73 1.14 18.41
N VAL A 376 -33.83 1.74 18.86
CA VAL A 376 -33.85 2.68 19.99
C VAL A 376 -34.04 1.91 21.29
N THR A 377 -32.96 1.34 21.82
CA THR A 377 -32.95 0.55 23.07
C THR A 377 -32.56 1.42 24.27
N GLU A 378 -32.73 0.89 25.49
CA GLU A 378 -32.24 1.54 26.71
C GLU A 378 -30.73 1.84 26.63
N GLU A 379 -29.94 0.95 26.04
CA GLU A 379 -28.48 1.13 25.91
C GLU A 379 -28.12 2.24 24.91
N VAL A 380 -28.88 2.41 23.82
CA VAL A 380 -28.75 3.57 22.93
C VAL A 380 -29.08 4.86 23.66
N VAL A 381 -30.15 4.88 24.47
CA VAL A 381 -30.51 6.08 25.23
C VAL A 381 -29.45 6.42 26.28
N LYS A 382 -28.92 5.42 26.99
CA LYS A 382 -27.78 5.59 27.91
C LYS A 382 -26.55 6.13 27.17
N ALA A 383 -26.26 5.64 25.97
CA ALA A 383 -25.18 6.13 25.13
C ALA A 383 -25.34 7.61 24.78
N VAL A 384 -26.53 8.04 24.34
CA VAL A 384 -26.87 9.44 24.05
C VAL A 384 -26.75 10.32 25.31
N ALA A 385 -27.32 9.88 26.43
CA ALA A 385 -27.26 10.62 27.69
C ALA A 385 -25.83 10.71 28.24
N GLY A 386 -25.03 9.65 28.06
CA GLY A 386 -23.64 9.57 28.49
C GLY A 386 -22.65 10.30 27.58
N ASN A 387 -23.06 10.78 26.40
CA ASN A 387 -22.19 11.53 25.50
C ASN A 387 -21.84 12.90 26.13
N LYS A 388 -20.54 13.13 26.30
CA LYS A 388 -19.96 14.37 26.86
C LYS A 388 -19.21 15.20 25.81
N GLY A 389 -19.34 14.85 24.53
CA GLY A 389 -18.73 15.57 23.41
C GLY A 389 -19.38 16.94 23.19
N ALA A 390 -18.69 17.81 22.44
CA ALA A 390 -19.15 19.17 22.16
C ALA A 390 -20.53 19.21 21.49
N PHE A 391 -20.85 18.18 20.69
CA PHE A 391 -22.09 18.05 19.92
C PHE A 391 -23.14 17.14 20.57
N ALA A 392 -22.96 16.75 21.84
CA ALA A 392 -23.88 15.84 22.52
C ALA A 392 -25.30 16.40 22.63
N LYS A 393 -25.46 17.72 22.75
CA LYS A 393 -26.77 18.39 22.78
C LYS A 393 -27.53 18.20 21.47
N ASP A 394 -26.83 18.26 20.33
CA ASP A 394 -27.44 18.04 19.03
C ASP A 394 -27.88 16.58 18.85
N ILE A 395 -27.04 15.62 19.26
CA ILE A 395 -27.40 14.19 19.24
C ILE A 395 -28.63 13.93 20.11
N ARG A 396 -28.70 14.52 21.31
CA ARG A 396 -29.88 14.41 22.20
C ARG A 396 -31.13 14.96 21.53
N ARG A 397 -31.07 16.19 21.02
CA ARG A 397 -32.19 16.82 20.29
C ARG A 397 -32.66 15.97 19.12
N ILE A 398 -31.74 15.46 18.30
CA ILE A 398 -32.10 14.58 17.16
C ILE A 398 -32.76 13.30 17.68
N ASN A 399 -32.22 12.70 18.74
CA ASN A 399 -32.82 11.50 19.32
C ASN A 399 -34.23 11.78 19.88
N GLU A 400 -34.49 12.94 20.47
CA GLU A 400 -35.82 13.37 20.91
C GLU A 400 -36.80 13.53 19.74
N GLU A 401 -36.36 14.21 18.67
CA GLU A 401 -37.13 14.36 17.43
C GLU A 401 -37.50 12.99 16.84
N MET A 402 -36.55 12.05 16.83
CA MET A 402 -36.76 10.69 16.32
C MET A 402 -37.76 9.91 17.17
N VAL A 403 -37.64 9.97 18.49
CA VAL A 403 -38.54 9.26 19.42
C VAL A 403 -39.94 9.84 19.32
N THR A 404 -40.08 11.17 19.17
CA THR A 404 -41.36 11.85 18.95
C THR A 404 -41.98 11.47 17.60
N ALA A 405 -41.18 11.36 16.53
CA ALA A 405 -41.66 10.88 15.23
C ALA A 405 -42.17 9.42 15.30
N MET A 406 -41.56 8.59 16.15
CA MET A 406 -42.03 7.22 16.40
C MET A 406 -43.33 7.16 17.23
N GLU A 407 -43.68 8.19 18.01
CA GLU A 407 -44.99 8.25 18.69
C GLU A 407 -46.14 8.35 17.71
N GLN A 408 -45.96 9.10 16.62
CA GLN A 408 -46.99 9.29 15.60
C GLN A 408 -47.27 8.01 14.80
N THR A 409 -46.50 6.94 15.03
CA THR A 409 -46.60 5.62 14.39
C THR A 409 -47.03 4.51 15.38
N GLU A 410 -47.81 4.84 16.42
CA GLU A 410 -48.47 3.91 17.39
C GLU A 410 -47.58 3.28 18.49
N LEU A 411 -46.34 3.75 18.73
CA LEU A 411 -45.47 3.24 19.82
C LEU A 411 -45.40 4.18 21.05
N LEU A 412 -46.55 4.64 21.55
CA LEU A 412 -46.66 5.56 22.71
C LEU A 412 -45.87 5.08 23.95
N ASP A 413 -45.86 3.77 24.18
CA ASP A 413 -45.23 3.13 25.33
C ASP A 413 -43.69 3.28 25.31
N ARG A 414 -43.06 3.32 24.13
CA ARG A 414 -41.60 3.44 23.99
C ARG A 414 -41.13 4.88 24.22
N TYR A 415 -41.95 5.86 23.87
CA TYR A 415 -41.65 7.27 24.06
C TYR A 415 -41.56 7.68 25.52
N ASP A 416 -42.54 7.28 26.35
CA ASP A 416 -42.57 7.64 27.77
C ASP A 416 -41.33 7.11 28.53
N ILE A 417 -40.78 5.98 28.08
CA ILE A 417 -39.53 5.39 28.58
C ILE A 417 -38.31 6.19 28.12
N VAL A 418 -38.18 6.42 26.82
CA VAL A 418 -37.00 7.10 26.25
C VAL A 418 -36.91 8.54 26.75
N MET A 419 -38.03 9.27 26.78
CA MET A 419 -38.08 10.62 27.35
C MET A 419 -37.74 10.62 28.85
N GLY A 420 -38.13 9.56 29.59
CA GLY A 420 -37.85 9.43 31.02
C GLY A 420 -36.38 9.14 31.32
N MET A 421 -35.69 8.48 30.40
CA MET A 421 -34.27 8.20 30.47
C MET A 421 -33.41 9.37 29.97
N LEU A 422 -33.81 10.03 28.89
CA LEU A 422 -33.14 11.22 28.35
C LEU A 422 -33.22 12.41 29.30
N PHE A 423 -34.37 12.56 29.96
CA PHE A 423 -34.60 13.66 30.86
C PHE A 423 -35.03 13.17 32.24
N LYS A 424 -34.23 13.51 33.25
CA LYS A 424 -34.75 13.76 34.60
C LYS A 424 -35.59 15.05 34.63
N HIS A 425 -36.47 15.29 33.65
CA HIS A 425 -37.30 16.51 33.62
C HIS A 425 -38.42 16.36 34.65
N GLN A 426 -38.55 17.36 35.54
CA GLN A 426 -39.62 17.42 36.53
C GLN A 426 -41.03 17.39 35.91
N GLU A 427 -41.20 17.81 34.66
CA GLU A 427 -42.49 17.81 33.97
C GLU A 427 -42.98 16.40 33.59
N MET A 428 -42.07 15.50 33.24
CA MET A 428 -42.40 14.11 32.91
C MET A 428 -42.87 13.33 34.15
N ILE A 429 -42.22 13.56 35.29
CA ILE A 429 -42.57 12.97 36.59
C ILE A 429 -43.96 13.44 37.06
N ARG A 430 -44.46 14.57 36.53
CA ARG A 430 -45.78 15.13 36.87
C ARG A 430 -46.93 14.54 36.07
N LYS A 431 -46.68 13.80 34.99
CA LYS A 431 -47.77 13.09 34.27
C LYS A 431 -48.33 11.98 35.18
N PRO A 432 -49.65 11.99 35.48
CA PRO A 432 -50.25 10.95 36.32
C PRO A 432 -50.01 9.56 35.75
N GLY A 433 -49.49 8.65 36.57
CA GLY A 433 -49.26 7.26 36.19
C GLY A 433 -48.00 6.98 35.36
N TRP A 434 -47.12 7.98 35.12
CA TRP A 434 -45.87 7.78 34.37
C TRP A 434 -45.01 6.65 34.95
N LYS A 435 -44.91 6.55 36.29
CA LYS A 435 -44.12 5.52 36.96
C LYS A 435 -44.69 4.11 36.76
N GLU A 436 -46.02 3.95 36.82
CA GLU A 436 -46.67 2.67 36.56
C GLU A 436 -46.57 2.29 35.08
N ARG A 437 -46.76 3.24 34.15
CA ARG A 437 -46.60 3.01 32.71
C ARG A 437 -45.17 2.60 32.35
N PHE A 438 -44.17 3.35 32.85
CA PHE A 438 -42.76 3.01 32.69
C PHE A 438 -42.45 1.58 33.18
N GLN A 439 -42.94 1.20 34.36
CA GLN A 439 -42.70 -0.13 34.93
C GLN A 439 -43.45 -1.25 34.21
N SER A 440 -44.68 -0.98 33.76
CA SER A 440 -45.52 -1.92 32.99
C SER A 440 -44.90 -2.18 31.62
N THR A 441 -44.53 -1.13 30.90
CA THR A 441 -43.89 -1.22 29.60
C THR A 441 -42.50 -1.86 29.70
N ALA A 442 -41.67 -1.47 30.68
CA ALA A 442 -40.39 -2.14 30.94
C ALA A 442 -40.54 -3.62 31.34
N ARG A 443 -41.69 -4.06 31.84
CA ARG A 443 -42.01 -5.48 32.04
C ARG A 443 -42.43 -6.17 30.75
N LYS A 444 -43.26 -5.52 29.93
CA LYS A 444 -43.77 -6.06 28.66
C LYS A 444 -42.64 -6.30 27.65
N PHE A 445 -41.73 -5.33 27.50
CA PHE A 445 -40.52 -5.48 26.70
C PHE A 445 -39.62 -6.64 27.21
N ARG A 446 -39.45 -6.76 28.53
CA ARG A 446 -38.69 -7.89 29.14
C ARG A 446 -39.32 -9.27 28.85
N GLN A 447 -40.64 -9.35 28.73
CA GLN A 447 -41.35 -10.59 28.39
C GLN A 447 -41.28 -10.93 26.91
N GLU A 448 -41.16 -9.92 26.03
CA GLU A 448 -40.97 -10.06 24.58
C GLU A 448 -39.50 -10.27 24.19
N GLY A 449 -38.60 -10.48 25.16
CA GLY A 449 -37.17 -10.68 24.92
C GLY A 449 -36.39 -9.40 24.60
N LEU A 450 -37.04 -8.23 24.65
CA LEU A 450 -36.43 -6.92 24.44
C LEU A 450 -36.03 -6.32 25.80
N SER A 451 -34.74 -6.31 26.11
CA SER A 451 -34.23 -5.91 27.42
C SER A 451 -34.36 -4.40 27.68
N ILE A 452 -35.26 -4.01 28.60
CA ILE A 452 -35.19 -2.75 29.38
C ILE A 452 -34.75 -3.14 30.79
N LEU A 453 -33.45 -3.28 31.01
CA LEU A 453 -32.85 -3.61 32.30
C LEU A 453 -32.63 -2.34 33.13
N SER A 454 -33.69 -1.96 33.84
CA SER A 454 -33.64 -1.06 35.00
C SER A 454 -32.61 -1.56 36.02
N THR A 455 -31.49 -0.85 36.15
CA THR A 455 -30.54 -1.07 37.24
C THR A 455 -31.13 -0.51 38.54
N LYS A 456 -31.29 -1.41 39.53
CA LYS A 456 -31.57 -1.06 40.92
C LYS A 456 -30.56 -0.02 41.38
N HIS A 457 -31.06 1.10 41.90
CA HIS A 457 -30.25 2.10 42.60
C HIS A 457 -29.44 1.44 43.72
N HIS A 458 -28.13 1.66 43.68
CA HIS A 458 -27.32 1.77 44.88
C HIS A 458 -27.90 2.89 45.76
N ARG A 459 -28.37 2.51 46.95
CA ARG A 459 -28.40 3.37 48.13
C ARG A 459 -27.67 2.63 49.25
N LYS A 460 -26.37 2.85 49.33
CA LYS A 460 -25.68 3.37 50.51
C LYS A 460 -24.37 3.98 50.04
#